data_AF-A0A7C7UL42-F1
#
_entry.id   AF-A0A7C7UL42-F1
#
_cell.length_a   1.000
_cell.length_b   1.000
_cell.length_c   1.000
_cell.angle_alpha   90.00
_cell.angle_beta   90.00
_cell.angle_gamma   90.00
#
_symmetry.space_group_name_H-M   'P 1'
#
loop_
_entity.id
_entity.type
_entity.pdbx_description
1 polymer ?
#
loop_
_entity_poly.entity_id
_entity_poly.type
_entity_poly.pdbx_seq_one_letter_code
_entity_poly.pdbx_strand_id
1 'polypeptide(L)'
;MTSASIPATALKQEKRIRHERTSNRTGRVYQIICFDCKDTDGDGYVNVWQTYRNDKRLERRIDDDGDGRLKRIIFYNVNGLPKESLHGQDVDGRM
;
A
#
# COMPACT_ATOMS: atom_id res chain seq x y z
N MET A 1 -28.58 4.00 8.98
CA MET A 1 -27.24 3.52 9.35
C MET A 1 -26.33 3.76 8.16
N THR A 2 -25.71 4.93 8.11
CA THR A 2 -25.01 5.46 6.94
C THR A 2 -23.61 4.86 6.92
N SER A 3 -23.42 3.80 6.14
CA SER A 3 -22.09 3.35 5.75
C SER A 3 -21.43 4.48 4.98
N ALA A 4 -20.51 5.19 5.63
CA ALA A 4 -19.70 6.22 5.00
C ALA A 4 -18.89 5.54 3.89
N SER A 5 -19.37 5.64 2.65
CA SER A 5 -18.55 5.45 1.46
C SER A 5 -17.49 6.55 1.50
N ILE A 6 -16.26 6.17 1.84
CA ILE A 6 -15.11 7.06 1.77
C ILE A 6 -14.99 7.47 0.30
N PRO A 7 -15.15 8.75 -0.07
CA PRO A 7 -15.01 9.16 -1.45
C PRO A 7 -13.57 8.89 -1.90
N ALA A 8 -13.43 8.20 -3.04
CA ALA A 8 -12.15 7.94 -3.70
C ALA A 8 -11.43 9.27 -3.90
N THR A 9 -10.55 9.59 -2.96
CA THR A 9 -9.90 10.88 -2.86
C THR A 9 -8.83 10.90 -3.94
N ALA A 10 -9.00 11.75 -4.95
CA ALA A 10 -7.97 12.11 -5.91
C ALA A 10 -6.77 12.70 -5.15
N LEU A 11 -5.86 11.82 -4.73
CA LEU A 11 -4.66 12.17 -4.00
C LEU A 11 -3.63 12.58 -5.04
N LYS A 12 -3.47 13.90 -5.20
CA LYS A 12 -2.40 14.54 -5.97
C LYS A 12 -1.09 13.76 -5.76
N GLN A 13 -0.54 13.30 -6.87
CA GLN A 13 0.59 12.37 -6.96
C GLN A 13 1.77 12.78 -6.04
N GLU A 14 2.47 11.76 -5.55
CA GLU A 14 3.76 11.85 -4.85
C GLU A 14 3.73 12.30 -3.37
N LYS A 15 2.62 12.07 -2.64
CA LYS A 15 2.64 12.28 -1.19
C LYS A 15 3.28 11.09 -0.47
N ARG A 16 4.62 11.07 -0.42
CA ARG A 16 5.35 10.10 0.41
C ARG A 16 5.14 10.45 1.89
N ILE A 17 4.30 9.69 2.59
CA ILE A 17 4.07 9.87 4.02
C ILE A 17 5.11 9.06 4.78
N ARG A 18 6.04 9.74 5.45
CA ARG A 18 7.00 9.12 6.37
C ARG A 18 6.45 9.18 7.80
N HIS A 19 6.34 8.02 8.43
CA HIS A 19 5.98 7.85 9.83
C HIS A 19 7.14 7.22 10.58
N GLU A 20 7.64 7.91 11.60
CA GLU A 20 8.77 7.46 12.41
C GLU A 20 8.28 7.03 13.78
N ARG A 21 8.62 5.80 14.16
CA ARG A 21 8.36 5.25 15.49
C ARG A 21 9.62 5.31 16.32
N THR A 22 9.56 6.12 17.36
CA THR A 22 10.58 6.28 18.39
C THR A 22 10.30 5.41 19.60
N SER A 23 11.36 4.85 20.18
CA SER A 23 11.29 4.08 21.41
C SER A 23 11.01 5.03 22.57
N ASN A 24 9.96 4.77 23.34
CA ASN A 24 9.61 5.53 24.54
C ASN A 24 10.75 5.58 25.58
N ARG A 25 11.62 4.55 25.61
CA ARG A 25 12.69 4.41 26.59
C ARG A 25 13.99 5.13 26.20
N THR A 26 14.26 5.29 24.90
CA THR A 26 15.57 5.79 24.42
C THR A 26 15.45 7.00 23.51
N GLY A 27 14.24 7.37 23.07
CA GLY A 27 14.02 8.41 22.06
C GLY A 27 14.56 8.03 20.67
N ARG A 28 15.13 6.83 20.50
CA ARG A 28 15.70 6.39 19.22
C ARG A 28 14.59 5.91 18.28
N VAL A 29 14.65 6.38 17.03
CA VAL A 29 13.80 5.86 15.95
C VAL A 29 14.20 4.41 15.72
N TYR A 30 13.28 3.48 15.90
CA TYR A 30 13.51 2.03 15.68
C TYR A 30 12.73 1.50 14.47
N GLN A 31 11.78 2.27 13.97
CA GLN A 31 10.97 1.89 12.82
C GLN A 31 10.60 3.13 12.00
N ILE A 32 11.02 3.14 10.74
CA ILE A 32 10.56 4.12 9.75
C ILE A 32 9.58 3.41 8.83
N ILE A 33 8.36 3.92 8.73
CA ILE A 33 7.34 3.45 7.79
C ILE A 33 7.14 4.55 6.76
N CYS A 34 7.32 4.24 5.48
CA CYS A 34 7.03 5.17 4.39
C CYS A 34 5.90 4.61 3.54
N PHE A 35 4.87 5.41 3.33
CA PHE A 35 3.78 5.12 2.40
C PHE A 35 4.00 5.94 1.14
N ASP A 36 3.96 5.28 -0.01
CA ASP A 36 4.14 5.86 -1.34
C ASP A 36 2.91 5.51 -2.19
N CYS A 37 2.27 6.54 -2.75
CA CYS A 37 1.13 6.41 -3.65
C CYS A 37 1.53 6.89 -5.04
N LYS A 38 1.29 6.05 -6.04
CA LYS A 38 1.57 6.35 -7.44
C LYS A 38 0.31 6.14 -8.26
N ASP A 39 0.14 7.04 -9.20
CA ASP A 39 -0.78 6.94 -10.31
C ASP A 39 0.10 6.61 -11.53
N THR A 40 -0.20 5.48 -12.18
CA THR A 40 0.58 4.92 -13.28
C THR A 40 -0.08 5.18 -14.64
N ASP A 41 -1.38 5.45 -14.68
CA ASP A 41 -2.17 5.64 -15.90
C ASP A 41 -2.40 7.14 -16.21
N GLY A 42 -2.13 8.02 -15.25
CA GLY A 42 -2.24 9.47 -15.40
C GLY A 42 -3.68 9.97 -15.36
N ASP A 43 -4.61 9.18 -14.82
CA ASP A 43 -6.03 9.53 -14.71
C ASP A 43 -6.32 10.46 -13.51
N GLY A 44 -5.33 10.71 -12.66
CA GLY A 44 -5.44 11.54 -11.46
C GLY A 44 -5.86 10.77 -10.21
N TYR A 45 -6.06 9.46 -10.31
CA TYR A 45 -6.36 8.53 -9.24
C TYR A 45 -5.14 7.65 -8.95
N VAL A 46 -4.92 7.39 -7.66
CA VAL A 46 -3.82 6.51 -7.25
C VAL A 46 -4.24 5.07 -7.53
N ASN A 47 -3.47 4.37 -8.36
CA ASN A 47 -3.65 2.94 -8.65
C ASN A 47 -2.63 2.05 -7.91
N VAL A 48 -1.54 2.61 -7.37
CA VAL A 48 -0.49 1.83 -6.71
C VAL A 48 -0.15 2.41 -5.34
N TRP A 49 -0.15 1.55 -4.32
CA TRP A 49 0.32 1.88 -2.98
C TRP A 49 1.49 0.99 -2.58
N GLN A 50 2.52 1.57 -1.99
CA GLN A 50 3.72 0.86 -1.55
C GLN A 50 4.08 1.28 -0.13
N THR A 51 4.26 0.29 0.73
CA THR A 51 4.68 0.49 2.12
C THR A 51 6.09 -0.02 2.31
N TYR A 52 6.94 0.81 2.88
CA TYR A 52 8.32 0.48 3.23
C TYR A 52 8.49 0.49 4.74
N ARG A 53 9.28 -0.43 5.28
CA ARG A 53 9.69 -0.47 6.68
C ARG A 53 11.21 -0.57 6.76
N ASN A 54 11.86 0.40 7.40
CA ASN A 54 13.33 0.44 7.53
C ASN A 54 14.03 0.27 6.16
N ASP A 55 13.61 1.08 5.18
CA ASP A 55 14.07 1.05 3.78
C ASP A 55 13.81 -0.24 2.99
N LYS A 56 13.16 -1.24 3.60
CA LYS A 56 12.75 -2.47 2.93
C LYS A 56 11.28 -2.41 2.53
N ARG A 57 10.95 -2.84 1.31
CA ARG A 57 9.55 -2.93 0.88
C ARG A 57 8.86 -3.98 1.75
N LEU A 58 7.73 -3.62 2.34
CA LEU A 58 6.90 -4.46 3.21
C LEU A 58 5.65 -4.94 2.47
N GLU A 59 5.05 -4.04 1.68
CA GLU A 59 3.77 -4.30 1.04
C GLU A 59 3.67 -3.48 -0.25
N ARG A 60 3.03 -4.05 -1.28
CA ARG A 60 2.66 -3.37 -2.51
C ARG A 60 1.23 -3.75 -2.88
N ARG A 61 0.37 -2.75 -3.06
CA ARG A 61 -1.01 -2.90 -3.51
C ARG A 61 -1.15 -2.25 -4.89
N ILE A 62 -1.85 -2.92 -5.78
CA ILE A 62 -2.09 -2.48 -7.15
C ILE A 62 -3.57 -2.64 -7.44
N ASP A 63 -4.17 -1.55 -7.92
CA ASP A 63 -5.51 -1.43 -8.45
C ASP A 63 -5.40 -0.94 -9.90
N ASP A 64 -5.21 -1.87 -10.83
CA ASP A 64 -4.89 -1.58 -12.23
C ASP A 64 -6.03 -0.87 -13.00
N ASP A 65 -7.27 -0.98 -12.49
CA ASP A 65 -8.48 -0.54 -13.19
C ASP A 65 -9.07 0.75 -12.59
N GLY A 66 -8.44 1.28 -11.52
CA GLY A 66 -8.91 2.46 -10.79
C GLY A 66 -10.33 2.32 -10.21
N ASP A 67 -10.85 1.09 -10.13
CA ASP A 67 -12.23 0.77 -9.72
C ASP A 67 -12.38 0.77 -8.19
N GLY A 68 -11.29 1.04 -7.46
CA GLY A 68 -11.20 0.97 -6.01
C GLY A 68 -11.03 -0.45 -5.48
N ARG A 69 -10.94 -1.46 -6.35
CA ARG A 69 -10.76 -2.87 -5.99
C ARG A 69 -9.34 -3.30 -6.28
N LEU A 70 -8.59 -3.48 -5.20
CA LEU A 70 -7.24 -4.03 -5.23
C LEU A 70 -7.19 -5.37 -5.98
N LYS A 71 -6.60 -5.36 -7.19
CA LYS A 71 -6.40 -6.56 -8.01
C LYS A 71 -5.22 -7.38 -7.50
N ARG A 72 -4.20 -6.73 -6.91
CA ARG A 72 -3.00 -7.42 -6.44
C ARG A 72 -2.46 -6.84 -5.15
N ILE A 73 -2.17 -7.69 -4.17
CA ILE A 73 -1.48 -7.32 -2.94
C ILE A 73 -0.28 -8.24 -2.78
N ILE A 74 0.93 -7.68 -2.74
CA ILE A 74 2.18 -8.41 -2.55
C ILE A 74 2.74 -8.04 -1.18
N PHE A 75 2.89 -9.04 -0.31
CA PHE A 75 3.57 -8.92 0.97
C PHE A 75 5.02 -9.36 0.84
N TYR A 76 5.91 -8.59 1.44
CA TYR A 76 7.33 -8.85 1.48
C TYR A 76 7.76 -9.20 2.90
N ASN A 77 8.75 -10.07 3.02
CA ASN A 77 9.32 -10.43 4.31
C ASN A 77 10.31 -9.36 4.82
N VAL A 78 10.88 -9.59 6.00
CA VAL A 78 11.89 -8.71 6.62
C VAL A 78 13.20 -8.57 5.81
N ASN A 79 13.39 -9.42 4.80
CA ASN A 79 14.52 -9.36 3.87
C ASN A 79 14.19 -8.55 2.60
N GLY A 80 12.94 -8.08 2.45
CA GLY A 80 12.47 -7.39 1.25
C GLY A 80 12.16 -8.32 0.08
N LEU A 81 12.07 -9.63 0.33
CA LEU A 81 11.70 -10.62 -0.69
C LEU A 81 10.19 -10.84 -0.69
N PRO A 82 9.56 -11.02 -1.87
CA PRO A 82 8.13 -11.32 -1.94
C PRO A 82 7.87 -12.65 -1.23
N LYS A 83 6.99 -12.61 -0.23
CA LYS A 83 6.60 -13.76 0.57
C LYS A 83 5.27 -14.32 0.10
N GLU A 84 4.31 -13.43 -0.11
CA GLU A 84 2.92 -13.79 -0.42
C GLU A 84 2.38 -12.78 -1.44
N SER A 85 1.56 -13.23 -2.37
CA SER A 85 0.82 -12.37 -3.29
C SER A 85 -0.62 -12.82 -3.36
N LEU A 86 -1.55 -11.96 -2.99
CA LEU A 86 -2.98 -12.13 -3.18
C LEU A 86 -3.36 -11.53 -4.53
N HIS A 87 -4.03 -12.32 -5.36
CA HIS A 87 -4.64 -11.84 -6.59
C HIS A 87 -6.16 -11.82 -6.39
N GLY A 88 -6.80 -10.69 -6.72
CA GLY A 88 -8.25 -10.49 -6.59
C GLY A 88 -9.09 -11.38 -7.53
N GLN A 89 -8.47 -12.32 -8.24
CA GLN A 89 -9.13 -13.29 -9.12
C GLN A 89 -9.16 -14.71 -8.52
N ASP A 90 -8.54 -14.96 -7.37
CA ASP A 90 -8.55 -16.31 -6.74
C ASP A 90 -9.90 -16.66 -6.09
N VAL A 91 -10.95 -15.85 -6.31
CA VAL A 91 -12.32 -16.05 -5.80
C VAL A 91 -13.24 -16.86 -6.71
N ASP A 92 -12.83 -17.18 -7.93
CA ASP A 92 -13.55 -18.17 -8.75
C ASP A 92 -12.75 -19.46 -8.83
N GLY A 93 -12.74 -20.19 -7.71
CA GLY A 93 -12.37 -21.59 -7.64
C GLY A 93 -13.33 -22.47 -8.46
N ARG A 94 -13.24 -22.37 -9.79
CA ARG A 94 -13.92 -23.24 -10.72
C ARG A 94 -12.86 -23.99 -11.54
N MET A 95 -12.37 -25.07 -10.95
CA MET A 95 -11.96 -26.26 -11.71
C MET A 95 -13.20 -26.90 -12.34
#